data_AF-A0A382X3K7-F1
#
_entry.id   AF-A0A382X3K7-F1
#
_cell.length_a   1.000
_cell.length_b   1.000
_cell.length_c   1.000
_cell.angle_alpha   90.00
_cell.angle_beta   90.00
_cell.angle_gamma   90.00
#
_symmetry.space_group_name_H-M   'P 1'
#
loop_
_entity.id
_entity.type
_entity.pdbx_description
1 polymer ?
#
loop_
_entity_poly.entity_id
_entity_poly.type
_entity_poly.pdbx_seq_one_letter_code
_entity_poly.pdbx_strand_id
1 'polypeptide(L)' 'MSNSVVELFAGVGGFHLAAKESGWKVIWANQWEPGVKVQHAFDCYTKNFPDTVAVNDDIANVIR' A
#
# COMPACT_ATOMS: atom_id res chain seq x y z
N MET A 1 10.44 -18.17 8.57
CA MET A 1 9.62 -17.04 9.03
C MET A 1 9.91 -15.88 8.10
N SER A 2 8.91 -15.31 7.43
CA SER A 2 9.09 -14.06 6.69
C SER A 2 8.76 -12.89 7.61
N ASN A 3 9.63 -11.88 7.65
CA ASN A 3 9.32 -10.67 8.37
C ASN A 3 8.16 -9.95 7.68
N SER A 4 7.28 -9.33 8.47
CA SER A 4 6.12 -8.61 7.95
C SER A 4 6.37 -7.11 7.98
N VAL A 5 5.83 -6.41 6.99
CA VAL A 5 5.93 -4.95 6.86
C VAL A 5 4.59 -4.34 6.48
N VAL A 6 4.41 -3.09 6.86
CA VAL A 6 3.29 -2.22 6.50
C VAL A 6 3.84 -1.14 5.58
N GLU A 7 3.21 -0.90 4.43
CA GLU A 7 3.65 0.08 3.44
C GLU A 7 2.77 1.33 3.50
N LEU A 8 3.32 2.45 3.99
CA LEU A 8 2.62 3.73 4.01
C LEU A 8 2.96 4.54 2.76
N PHE A 9 1.97 5.25 2.22
CA PHE A 9 2.12 6.05 0.99
C PHE A 9 2.66 5.20 -0.17
N ALA A 10 2.04 4.04 -0.39
CA ALA A 10 2.54 2.98 -1.26
C ALA A 10 2.71 3.38 -2.75
N GLY A 11 2.10 4.49 -3.18
CA GLY A 11 2.02 4.87 -4.58
C GLY A 11 1.41 3.73 -5.39
N VAL A 12 2.11 3.31 -6.46
CA VAL A 12 1.71 2.14 -7.27
C VAL A 12 2.38 0.83 -6.82
N GLY A 13 3.14 0.85 -5.71
CA GLY A 13 3.73 -0.34 -5.06
C GLY A 13 5.16 -0.67 -5.46
N GLY A 14 6.01 0.35 -5.65
CA GLY A 14 7.44 0.14 -5.90
C GLY A 14 8.16 -0.49 -4.69
N PHE A 15 7.88 0.00 -3.47
CA PHE A 15 8.44 -0.59 -2.26
C PHE A 15 7.85 -1.98 -1.98
N HIS A 16 6.59 -2.22 -2.35
CA HIS A 16 6.01 -3.56 -2.29
C HIS A 16 6.86 -4.61 -3.00
N LEU A 17 7.25 -4.34 -4.25
CA LEU A 17 8.08 -5.25 -5.04
C LEU A 17 9.44 -5.46 -4.38
N ALA A 18 10.11 -4.38 -3.97
CA ALA A 18 11.40 -4.46 -3.29
C ALA A 18 11.33 -5.23 -1.97
N ALA A 19 10.25 -5.06 -1.18
CA ALA A 19 10.02 -5.80 0.05
C ALA A 19 9.87 -7.30 -0.22
N LYS A 20 9.06 -7.67 -1.23
CA LYS A 20 8.88 -9.05 -1.66
C LYS A 20 10.20 -9.68 -2.11
N GLU A 21 10.98 -8.98 -2.94
CA GLU A 21 12.30 -9.42 -3.40
C GLU A 21 13.31 -9.57 -2.24
N SER A 22 13.19 -8.73 -1.22
CA SER A 22 14.03 -8.79 -0.01
C SER A 22 13.55 -9.85 1.01
N GLY A 23 12.54 -10.66 0.68
CA GLY A 23 12.01 -11.71 1.56
C GLY A 23 11.02 -11.24 2.62
N TRP A 24 10.53 -10.00 2.54
CA TRP A 24 9.51 -9.45 3.41
C TRP A 24 8.11 -9.68 2.84
N LYS A 25 7.13 -9.83 3.74
CA LYS A 25 5.72 -9.89 3.38
C LYS A 25 5.05 -8.56 3.72
N VAL A 26 4.60 -7.82 2.71
CA VAL A 26 3.69 -6.69 2.92
C VAL A 26 2.33 -7.27 3.33
N ILE A 27 1.87 -6.93 4.53
CA ILE A 27 0.60 -7.44 5.06
C ILE A 27 -0.52 -6.41 4.97
N TRP A 28 -0.16 -5.14 4.79
CA TRP A 28 -1.08 -4.02 4.72
C TRP A 28 -0.42 -2.84 4.03
N ALA A 29 -1.20 -2.05 3.31
CA ALA A 29 -0.74 -0.81 2.70
C ALA A 29 -1.74 0.33 2.83
N ASN A 30 -1.23 1.55 2.80
CA ASN A 30 -2.01 2.76 2.66
C ASN A 30 -1.57 3.52 1.41
N GLN A 31 -2.54 3.94 0.62
CA GLN A 31 -2.30 4.90 -0.45
C GLN A 31 -3.51 5.81 -0.60
N TRP A 32 -3.29 7.10 -0.43
CA TRP A 32 -4.29 8.14 -0.61
C TRP A 32 -3.63 9.42 -1.11
N GLU A 33 -4.23 10.05 -2.11
CA GLU A 33 -3.76 11.28 -2.76
C GLU A 33 -4.70 12.44 -2.39
N PRO A 34 -4.26 13.41 -1.55
CA PRO A 34 -5.11 14.50 -1.09
C PRO A 34 -5.60 15.38 -2.23
N GLY A 35 -6.87 15.78 -2.19
CA GLY A 35 -7.45 16.71 -3.16
C GLY A 35 -7.74 16.11 -4.54
N VAL A 36 -7.48 14.81 -4.74
CA VAL A 36 -7.77 14.12 -6.00
C VAL A 36 -9.00 13.24 -5.83
N LYS A 37 -10.03 13.42 -6.69
CA LYS A 37 -11.24 12.59 -6.62
C LYS A 37 -11.00 11.15 -7.07
N VAL A 38 -10.16 10.96 -8.09
CA VAL A 38 -9.82 9.64 -8.64
C VAL A 38 -8.45 9.24 -8.11
N GLN A 39 -8.36 8.04 -7.52
CA GLN A 39 -7.18 7.59 -6.80
C GLN A 39 -6.38 6.62 -7.65
N HIS A 40 -5.78 7.13 -8.73
CA HIS A 40 -5.10 6.30 -9.73
C HIS A 40 -3.96 5.47 -9.15
N ALA A 41 -3.20 6.01 -8.19
CA ALA A 41 -2.13 5.24 -7.57
C ALA A 41 -2.68 4.04 -6.79
N PHE A 42 -3.75 4.27 -6.01
CA PHE A 42 -4.43 3.22 -5.25
C PHE A 42 -5.07 2.16 -6.16
N ASP A 43 -5.71 2.57 -7.26
CA ASP A 43 -6.32 1.65 -8.22
C ASP A 43 -5.25 0.76 -8.89
N CYS A 44 -4.12 1.36 -9.29
CA CYS A 44 -2.98 0.61 -9.81
C CYS A 44 -2.39 -0.35 -8.77
N TYR A 45 -2.25 0.10 -7.52
CA TYR A 45 -1.72 -0.71 -6.43
C TYR A 45 -2.60 -1.94 -6.18
N THR A 46 -3.89 -1.76 -5.97
CA THR A 46 -4.84 -2.85 -5.68
C THR A 46 -4.98 -3.84 -6.84
N LYS A 47 -4.86 -3.35 -8.09
CA LYS A 47 -4.82 -4.21 -9.27
C LYS A 47 -3.58 -5.10 -9.31
N ASN A 48 -2.40 -4.59 -8.93
CA ASN A 48 -1.14 -5.35 -8.95
C ASN A 48 -0.97 -6.25 -7.72
N PHE A 49 -1.54 -5.88 -6.58
CA PHE A 49 -1.40 -6.59 -5.29
C PHE A 49 -2.78 -6.94 -4.68
N PRO A 50 -3.62 -7.72 -5.37
CA PRO A 50 -5.00 -7.98 -4.96
C PRO A 50 -5.13 -8.72 -3.62
N ASP A 51 -4.10 -9.45 -3.21
CA ASP A 51 -4.06 -10.20 -1.95
C ASP A 51 -3.59 -9.34 -0.75
N THR A 52 -3.26 -8.07 -0.98
CA THR A 52 -2.81 -7.14 0.07
C THR A 52 -3.95 -6.26 0.52
N VAL A 53 -4.20 -6.21 1.83
CA VAL A 53 -5.16 -5.25 2.39
C VAL A 53 -4.62 -3.84 2.16
N ALA A 54 -5.33 -3.05 1.36
CA ALA A 54 -4.94 -1.69 1.03
C ALA A 54 -6.04 -0.69 1.46
N VAL A 55 -5.64 0.42 2.09
CA VAL A 55 -6.56 1.47 2.56
C VAL A 55 -6.36 2.75 1.77
N ASN A 56 -7.47 3.29 1.26
CA ASN A 56 -7.56 4.54 0.52
C ASN A 56 -8.19 5.65 1.37
N ASP A 57 -7.45 6.09 2.38
CA ASP A 57 -7.83 7.19 3.26
C ASP A 57 -6.58 7.89 3.79
N ASP A 58 -6.75 9.11 4.29
CA ASP A 58 -5.70 9.81 5.02
C ASP A 58 -5.25 8.94 6.20
N ILE A 59 -3.95 8.66 6.26
CA ILE A 59 -3.39 7.81 7.31
C ILE A 59 -3.72 8.36 8.71
N ALA A 60 -3.87 9.68 8.88
CA ALA A 60 -4.25 10.31 10.14
C ALA A 60 -5.66 9.90 10.62
N ASN A 61 -6.55 9.48 9.73
CA ASN A 61 -7.88 8.95 10.08
C ASN A 61 -7.84 7.46 10.44
N VAL A 62 -6.79 6.75 10.01
CA VAL A 62 -6.69 5.28 10.10
C VAL A 62 -5.94 4.83 11.36
N ILE A 63 -4.95 5.57 11.81
CA ILE A 63 -4.08 5.21 12.96
C ILE A 63 -4.55 5.77 14.30
N ARG A 64 -5.80 6.21 14.37
CA ARG A 64 -6.34 6.96 15.52
C ARG A 64 -6.70 6.06 16.70
#